data_AF-A0A919J1U9-F1
#
_entry.id   AF-A0A919J1U9-F1
#
_cell.length_a   1.000
_cell.length_b   1.000
_cell.length_c   1.000
_cell.angle_alpha   90.00
_cell.angle_beta   90.00
_cell.angle_gamma   90.00
#
_symmetry.space_group_name_H-M   'P 1'
#
loop_
_entity.id
_entity.type
_entity.pdbx_description
1 polymer ?
#
loop_
_entity_poly.entity_id
_entity_poly.type
_entity_poly.pdbx_seq_one_letter_code
_entity_poly.pdbx_strand_id
1 'polypeptide(L)'
;MSERAGALIEAAGYGGGDRVVVGLRHGDTPPVYVSHGEPFTTACVASVSKQITAACVALLARQGKIDVESALADWMPELPAWAATVRVRHLIHHTGGLPEAGEFFALKRAGRDRTVPGMLAELGGHEKLESPPGTVFGYRNAGYTCLSVIVERIAGEPFPDFARSRLFEPLGMTATRYWPGPEPFPPGATPTELGSPAPLSLGDCGVWSTAADLMRWNEALANDELGVSDLLHTAGRLDDGTPLPYGWGVDVLTRAGFPLHRHGGLWAGLSAQVARLPAQRAAMVVIALDHTEARTQKLADSLIDELIAR
;
A
#
# COMPACT_ATOMS: atom_id res chain seq x y z
N MET A 1 -4.12 -16.53 -21.19
CA MET A 1 -3.57 -15.84 -20.01
C MET A 1 -3.06 -16.83 -18.97
N SER A 2 -3.85 -17.80 -18.51
CA SER A 2 -3.44 -18.73 -17.45
C SER A 2 -2.19 -19.57 -17.76
N GLU A 3 -2.12 -20.23 -18.93
CA GLU A 3 -0.93 -21.01 -19.33
C GLU A 3 0.34 -20.14 -19.38
N ARG A 4 0.20 -18.94 -19.94
CA ARG A 4 1.30 -17.98 -20.06
C ARG A 4 1.78 -17.48 -18.70
N ALA A 5 0.85 -17.20 -17.78
CA ALA A 5 1.17 -16.84 -16.40
C ALA A 5 1.89 -17.98 -15.67
N GLY A 6 1.47 -19.24 -15.86
CA GLY A 6 2.17 -20.41 -15.34
C GLY A 6 3.62 -20.49 -15.82
N ALA A 7 3.83 -20.36 -17.14
CA ALA A 7 5.18 -20.33 -17.71
C ALA A 7 6.04 -19.17 -17.18
N LEU A 8 5.45 -18.00 -16.92
CA LEU A 8 6.15 -16.86 -16.33
C LEU A 8 6.52 -17.07 -14.85
N ILE A 9 5.66 -17.75 -14.08
CA ILE A 9 5.96 -18.15 -12.70
C ILE A 9 7.17 -19.09 -12.68
N GLU A 10 7.17 -20.12 -13.53
CA GLU A 10 8.31 -21.04 -13.68
C GLU A 10 9.58 -20.32 -14.14
N ALA A 11 9.48 -19.43 -15.14
CA ALA A 11 10.62 -18.66 -15.64
C ALA A 11 11.17 -17.64 -14.62
N ALA A 12 10.34 -17.20 -13.68
CA ALA A 12 10.77 -16.38 -12.54
C ALA A 12 11.45 -17.22 -11.44
N GLY A 13 11.51 -18.54 -11.59
CA GLY A 13 12.22 -19.45 -10.69
C GLY A 13 11.42 -19.84 -9.45
N TYR A 14 10.10 -19.76 -9.49
CA TYR A 14 9.25 -20.35 -8.45
C TYR A 14 9.20 -21.87 -8.64
N GLY A 15 9.75 -22.60 -7.67
CA GLY A 15 9.98 -24.05 -7.74
C GLY A 15 9.52 -24.79 -6.48
N GLY A 16 10.03 -26.00 -6.24
CA GLY A 16 9.61 -26.85 -5.13
C GLY A 16 9.72 -26.16 -3.76
N GLY A 17 8.59 -26.04 -3.04
CA GLY A 17 8.48 -25.38 -1.73
C GLY A 17 8.08 -23.90 -1.77
N ASP A 18 8.23 -23.23 -2.92
CA ASP A 18 7.74 -21.87 -3.10
C ASP A 18 6.22 -21.81 -3.20
N ARG A 19 5.64 -20.67 -2.81
CA ARG A 19 4.20 -20.44 -2.89
C ARG A 19 3.93 -19.07 -3.47
N VAL A 20 3.22 -19.02 -4.58
CA VAL A 20 2.85 -17.76 -5.24
C VAL A 20 1.45 -17.87 -5.83
N VAL A 21 0.70 -16.78 -5.76
CA VAL A 21 -0.60 -16.60 -6.40
C VAL A 21 -0.53 -15.37 -7.29
N VAL A 22 -0.90 -15.54 -8.54
CA VAL A 22 -1.02 -14.49 -9.54
C VAL A 22 -2.49 -14.34 -9.92
N GLY A 23 -3.00 -13.11 -9.87
CA GLY A 23 -4.30 -12.72 -10.42
C GLY A 23 -4.09 -11.79 -11.61
N LEU A 24 -4.75 -12.06 -12.73
CA LEU A 24 -4.70 -11.22 -13.92
C LEU A 24 -6.11 -10.93 -14.41
N ARG A 25 -6.32 -9.70 -14.88
CA ARG A 25 -7.51 -9.30 -15.63
C ARG A 25 -7.10 -8.44 -16.82
N HIS A 26 -7.80 -8.62 -17.95
CA HIS A 26 -7.64 -7.79 -19.14
C HIS A 26 -9.02 -7.49 -19.75
N GLY A 27 -9.29 -6.21 -20.00
CA GLY A 27 -10.60 -5.75 -20.45
C GLY A 27 -11.74 -6.13 -19.50
N ASP A 28 -12.86 -6.57 -20.07
CA ASP A 28 -14.06 -6.96 -19.34
C ASP A 28 -14.14 -8.47 -19.09
N THR A 29 -13.05 -9.20 -19.30
CA THR A 29 -12.99 -10.64 -19.00
C THR A 29 -12.91 -10.87 -17.48
N PRO A 30 -13.54 -11.96 -16.96
CA PRO A 30 -13.37 -12.34 -15.56
C PRO A 30 -11.89 -12.55 -15.21
N PRO A 31 -11.46 -12.18 -13.99
CA PRO A 31 -10.08 -12.38 -13.58
C PRO A 31 -9.72 -13.87 -13.56
N VAL A 32 -8.48 -14.16 -13.96
CA VAL A 32 -7.89 -15.51 -13.89
C VAL A 32 -6.88 -15.54 -12.75
N TYR A 33 -6.85 -16.67 -12.03
CA TYR A 33 -5.90 -16.89 -10.94
C TYR A 33 -5.06 -18.11 -11.25
N VAL A 34 -3.75 -17.99 -11.06
CA VAL A 34 -2.77 -19.06 -11.24
C VAL A 34 -1.92 -19.13 -9.98
N SER A 35 -1.80 -20.31 -9.39
CA SER A 35 -1.00 -20.54 -8.20
C SER A 35 0.07 -21.60 -8.46
N HIS A 36 1.20 -21.46 -7.76
CA HIS A 36 2.22 -22.49 -7.65
C HIS A 36 2.44 -22.82 -6.17
N GLY A 37 2.57 -24.12 -5.85
CA GLY A 37 2.63 -24.63 -4.48
C GLY A 37 1.27 -24.67 -3.77
N GLU A 38 1.29 -24.95 -2.46
CA GLU A 38 0.08 -25.02 -1.64
C GLU A 38 -0.66 -23.66 -1.64
N PRO A 39 -2.00 -23.63 -1.85
CA PRO A 39 -2.74 -22.38 -1.84
C PRO A 39 -2.66 -21.70 -0.46
N PHE A 40 -2.34 -20.41 -0.40
CA PHE A 40 -2.67 -19.57 0.75
C PHE A 40 -3.73 -18.57 0.32
N THR A 41 -4.68 -18.28 1.20
CA THR A 41 -5.78 -17.39 0.85
C THR A 41 -5.51 -15.98 1.33
N THR A 42 -4.86 -15.79 2.47
CA THR A 42 -4.59 -14.44 3.03
C THR A 42 -3.10 -14.22 3.31
N ALA A 43 -2.59 -13.02 3.03
CA ALA A 43 -1.22 -12.62 3.32
C ALA A 43 -1.12 -11.13 3.68
N CYS A 44 -0.11 -10.76 4.47
CA CYS A 44 0.26 -9.35 4.68
C CYS A 44 0.75 -8.78 3.35
N VAL A 45 0.11 -7.71 2.87
CA VAL A 45 0.45 -7.07 1.59
C VAL A 45 1.44 -5.92 1.76
N ALA A 46 1.95 -5.75 2.97
CA ALA A 46 2.96 -4.78 3.32
C ALA A 46 2.59 -3.36 2.84
N SER A 47 3.49 -2.68 2.12
CA SER A 47 3.29 -1.32 1.64
C SER A 47 2.18 -1.15 0.60
N VAL A 48 1.62 -2.23 0.01
CA VAL A 48 0.39 -2.13 -0.79
C VAL A 48 -0.76 -1.53 0.04
N SER A 49 -0.71 -1.66 1.37
CA SER A 49 -1.63 -1.01 2.33
C SER A 49 -1.76 0.51 2.13
N LYS A 50 -0.73 1.18 1.59
CA LYS A 50 -0.73 2.63 1.39
C LYS A 50 -1.84 3.10 0.47
N GLN A 51 -2.19 2.31 -0.55
CA GLN A 51 -3.29 2.64 -1.45
C GLN A 51 -4.64 2.71 -0.72
N ILE A 52 -4.84 1.81 0.25
CA ILE A 52 -6.05 1.78 1.07
C ILE A 52 -6.10 3.02 1.96
N THR A 53 -4.99 3.35 2.62
CA THR A 53 -4.88 4.55 3.46
C THR A 53 -5.09 5.83 2.66
N ALA A 54 -4.47 5.94 1.49
CA ALA A 54 -4.66 7.06 0.58
C ALA A 54 -6.12 7.20 0.13
N ALA A 55 -6.81 6.07 -0.12
CA ALA A 55 -8.23 6.09 -0.46
C ALA A 55 -9.12 6.56 0.69
N CYS A 56 -8.83 6.16 1.93
CA CYS A 56 -9.53 6.70 3.11
C CYS A 56 -9.38 8.23 3.20
N VAL A 57 -8.15 8.74 2.99
CA VAL A 57 -7.89 10.19 2.96
C VAL A 57 -8.62 10.85 1.79
N ALA A 58 -8.62 10.23 0.61
CA ALA A 58 -9.30 10.74 -0.58
C ALA A 58 -10.81 10.84 -0.38
N LEU A 59 -11.43 9.86 0.26
CA LEU A 59 -12.86 9.89 0.60
C LEU A 59 -13.19 11.06 1.53
N LEU A 60 -12.37 11.29 2.57
CA LEU A 60 -12.55 12.41 3.48
C LEU A 60 -12.33 13.76 2.78
N ALA A 61 -11.32 13.84 1.90
CA ALA A 61 -11.03 15.05 1.12
C ALA A 61 -12.18 15.38 0.18
N ARG A 62 -12.74 14.39 -0.54
CA ARG A 62 -13.93 14.57 -1.38
C ARG A 62 -15.16 14.99 -0.60
N GLN A 63 -15.29 14.56 0.65
CA GLN A 63 -16.37 15.00 1.55
C GLN A 63 -16.13 16.39 2.14
N GLY A 64 -15.01 17.06 1.83
CA GLY A 64 -14.64 18.35 2.40
C GLY A 64 -14.29 18.30 3.89
N LYS A 65 -14.01 17.10 4.43
CA LYS A 65 -13.67 16.90 5.84
C LYS A 65 -12.19 17.13 6.15
N ILE A 66 -11.36 17.14 5.12
CA ILE A 66 -9.93 17.44 5.23
C ILE A 66 -9.50 18.23 4.00
N ASP A 67 -8.73 19.28 4.24
CA ASP A 67 -7.95 19.95 3.21
C ASP A 67 -6.56 19.32 3.18
N VAL A 68 -6.12 18.83 2.02
CA VAL A 68 -4.77 18.24 1.89
C VAL A 68 -3.65 19.29 2.04
N GLU A 69 -4.01 20.57 1.99
CA GLU A 69 -3.14 21.70 2.27
C GLU A 69 -3.03 22.03 3.77
N SER A 70 -3.88 21.43 4.62
CA SER A 70 -3.86 21.68 6.07
C SER A 70 -2.55 21.20 6.70
N ALA A 71 -2.18 21.82 7.82
CA ALA A 71 -0.97 21.44 8.54
C ALA A 71 -1.18 20.11 9.28
N LEU A 72 -0.10 19.35 9.44
CA LEU A 72 -0.09 18.15 10.26
C LEU A 72 -0.40 18.47 11.73
N ALA A 73 0.06 19.63 12.22
CA ALA A 73 -0.20 20.11 13.57
C ALA A 73 -1.70 20.31 13.90
N ASP A 74 -2.55 20.53 12.89
CA ASP A 74 -4.01 20.63 13.09
C ASP A 74 -4.60 19.31 13.59
N TRP A 75 -3.95 18.20 13.21
CA TRP A 75 -4.38 16.85 13.54
C TRP A 75 -3.51 16.20 14.60
N MET A 76 -2.25 16.61 14.77
CA MET A 76 -1.28 16.05 15.71
C MET A 76 -0.45 17.16 16.37
N PRO A 77 -1.07 18.00 17.23
CA PRO A 77 -0.39 19.10 17.92
C PRO A 77 0.66 18.61 18.93
N GLU A 78 0.66 17.32 19.28
CA GLU A 78 1.68 16.69 20.13
C GLU A 78 3.04 16.49 19.44
N LEU A 79 3.09 16.63 18.10
CA LEU A 79 4.36 16.56 17.36
C LEU A 79 5.15 17.88 17.49
N PRO A 80 6.48 17.88 17.24
CA PRO A 80 7.30 19.07 17.35
C PRO A 80 6.87 20.18 16.38
N ALA A 81 7.39 21.39 16.57
CA ALA A 81 6.97 22.59 15.84
C ALA A 81 7.04 22.48 14.31
N TRP A 82 7.86 21.57 13.76
CA TRP A 82 7.90 21.29 12.33
C TRP A 82 6.58 20.72 11.79
N ALA A 83 5.71 20.15 12.62
CA ALA A 83 4.39 19.66 12.20
C ALA A 83 3.50 20.79 11.65
N ALA A 84 3.77 22.05 12.00
CA ALA A 84 3.09 23.21 11.44
C ALA A 84 3.52 23.52 9.98
N THR A 85 4.63 22.96 9.50
CA THR A 85 5.15 23.18 8.14
C THR A 85 4.90 22.00 7.21
N VAL A 86 4.66 20.81 7.77
CA VAL A 86 4.28 19.61 7.00
C VAL A 86 2.79 19.66 6.72
N ARG A 87 2.39 19.57 5.44
CA ARG A 87 1.00 19.48 5.00
C ARG A 87 0.59 18.04 4.75
N VAL A 88 -0.69 17.75 4.80
CA VAL A 88 -1.23 16.39 4.55
C VAL A 88 -0.79 15.86 3.18
N ARG A 89 -0.79 16.69 2.13
CA ARG A 89 -0.29 16.29 0.79
C ARG A 89 1.19 15.86 0.80
N HIS A 90 2.00 16.42 1.70
CA HIS A 90 3.42 16.05 1.80
C HIS A 90 3.56 14.62 2.33
N LEU A 91 2.63 14.17 3.17
CA LEU A 91 2.59 12.79 3.65
C LEU A 91 2.14 11.84 2.54
N ILE A 92 1.07 12.19 1.82
CA ILE A 92 0.51 11.40 0.71
C ILE A 92 1.57 11.15 -0.38
N HIS A 93 2.36 12.19 -0.71
CA HIS A 93 3.33 12.17 -1.80
C HIS A 93 4.77 11.89 -1.37
N HIS A 94 5.00 11.52 -0.10
CA HIS A 94 6.35 11.28 0.43
C HIS A 94 7.31 12.46 0.25
N THR A 95 6.85 13.69 0.49
CA THR A 95 7.66 14.92 0.44
C THR A 95 7.73 15.64 1.78
N GLY A 96 7.35 14.98 2.89
CA GLY A 96 7.29 15.59 4.22
C GLY A 96 8.64 15.82 4.91
N GLY A 97 9.73 15.23 4.41
CA GLY A 97 11.05 15.33 5.04
C GLY A 97 11.15 14.63 6.42
N LEU A 98 10.23 13.70 6.71
CA LEU A 98 10.17 13.01 8.01
C LEU A 98 11.43 12.16 8.26
N PRO A 99 11.87 12.04 9.52
CA PRO A 99 13.02 11.22 9.89
C PRO A 99 12.80 9.73 9.59
N GLU A 100 13.88 9.02 9.28
CA GLU A 100 13.88 7.55 9.20
C GLU A 100 13.68 6.90 10.59
N ALA A 101 14.11 7.57 11.65
CA ALA A 101 13.82 7.12 13.01
C ALA A 101 12.33 7.40 13.31
N GLY A 102 11.57 6.34 13.56
CA GLY A 102 10.09 6.31 13.49
C GLY A 102 9.57 5.20 12.58
N GLU A 103 10.46 4.55 11.84
CA GLU A 103 10.16 3.41 10.97
C GLU A 103 10.14 2.09 11.75
N PHE A 104 9.28 1.16 11.33
CA PHE A 104 9.08 -0.14 11.99
C PHE A 104 10.38 -0.90 12.26
N PHE A 105 11.28 -0.98 11.28
CA PHE A 105 12.52 -1.77 11.42
C PHE A 105 13.51 -1.14 12.40
N ALA A 106 13.54 0.20 12.50
CA ALA A 106 14.33 0.90 13.49
C ALA A 106 13.81 0.59 14.91
N LEU A 107 12.49 0.64 15.10
CA LEU A 107 11.84 0.30 16.37
C LEU A 107 12.04 -1.17 16.75
N LYS A 108 11.89 -2.09 15.78
CA LYS A 108 12.16 -3.53 15.97
C LYS A 108 13.59 -3.77 16.43
N ARG A 109 14.58 -3.14 15.79
CA ARG A 109 16.00 -3.28 16.16
C ARG A 109 16.29 -2.74 17.57
N ALA A 110 15.58 -1.68 17.95
CA ALA A 110 15.72 -1.05 19.27
C ALA A 110 14.89 -1.72 20.38
N GLY A 111 14.08 -2.75 20.07
CA GLY A 111 13.18 -3.36 21.04
C GLY A 111 12.07 -2.43 21.56
N ARG A 112 11.71 -1.42 20.76
CA ARG A 112 10.69 -0.41 21.12
C ARG A 112 9.31 -0.80 20.64
N ASP A 113 8.29 -0.09 21.14
CA ASP A 113 6.91 -0.25 20.68
C ASP A 113 6.80 0.05 19.17
N ARG A 114 6.19 -0.89 18.43
CA ARG A 114 6.05 -0.85 16.96
C ARG A 114 4.63 -0.53 16.52
N THR A 115 3.74 -0.25 17.47
CA THR A 115 2.36 0.17 17.20
C THR A 115 2.33 1.61 16.68
N VAL A 116 1.16 2.07 16.23
CA VAL A 116 0.93 3.48 15.87
C VAL A 116 1.39 4.44 16.98
N PRO A 117 0.97 4.29 18.26
CA PRO A 117 1.49 5.08 19.37
C PRO A 117 3.02 5.06 19.49
N GLY A 118 3.65 3.89 19.37
CA GLY A 118 5.11 3.76 19.46
C GLY A 118 5.86 4.53 18.36
N MET A 119 5.37 4.47 17.12
CA MET A 119 5.95 5.23 16.01
C MET A 119 5.73 6.74 16.17
N LEU A 120 4.55 7.18 16.62
CA LEU A 120 4.29 8.60 16.87
C LEU A 120 5.16 9.15 18.00
N ALA A 121 5.35 8.36 19.08
CA ALA A 121 6.22 8.75 20.18
C ALA A 121 7.67 8.90 19.72
N GLU A 122 8.16 7.98 18.87
CA GLU A 122 9.48 8.08 18.28
C GLU A 122 9.61 9.32 17.38
N LEU A 123 8.66 9.50 16.45
CA LEU A 123 8.61 10.66 15.56
C LEU A 123 8.58 11.98 16.35
N GLY A 124 7.85 12.00 17.47
CA GLY A 124 7.77 13.13 18.39
C GLY A 124 9.09 13.46 19.09
N GLY A 125 10.02 12.51 19.18
CA GLY A 125 11.36 12.72 19.73
C GLY A 125 12.33 13.43 18.80
N HIS A 126 11.97 13.67 17.53
CA HIS A 126 12.83 14.31 16.54
C HIS A 126 12.58 15.81 16.41
N GLU A 127 13.53 16.62 16.88
CA GLU A 127 13.42 18.09 16.83
C GLU A 127 13.44 18.68 15.40
N LYS A 128 13.92 17.94 14.40
CA LYS A 128 14.14 18.43 13.04
C LYS A 128 13.71 17.42 11.98
N LEU A 129 13.24 17.95 10.85
CA LEU A 129 13.07 17.22 9.60
C LEU A 129 14.43 16.98 8.93
N GLU A 130 14.51 15.95 8.10
CA GLU A 130 15.70 15.65 7.28
C GLU A 130 15.81 16.57 6.06
N SER A 131 14.69 17.09 5.57
CA SER A 131 14.62 18.08 4.51
C SER A 131 13.41 19.01 4.69
N PRO A 132 13.43 20.22 4.12
CA PRO A 132 12.25 21.07 4.11
C PRO A 132 11.07 20.37 3.40
N PRO A 133 9.84 20.42 3.94
CA PRO A 133 8.68 19.81 3.30
C PRO A 133 8.48 20.33 1.87
N GLY A 134 8.03 19.45 0.98
CA GLY A 134 7.75 19.78 -0.42
C GLY A 134 8.97 19.85 -1.33
N THR A 135 10.20 19.75 -0.81
CA THR A 135 11.42 19.98 -1.62
C THR A 135 12.09 18.73 -2.16
N VAL A 136 11.88 17.57 -1.53
CA VAL A 136 12.53 16.30 -1.93
C VAL A 136 11.54 15.15 -1.74
N PHE A 137 11.53 14.20 -2.68
CA PHE A 137 10.85 12.93 -2.49
C PHE A 137 11.70 12.02 -1.58
N GLY A 138 11.12 11.60 -0.47
CA GLY A 138 11.69 10.67 0.49
C GLY A 138 10.62 9.71 1.01
N TYR A 139 10.67 8.46 0.55
CA TYR A 139 9.72 7.42 0.98
C TYR A 139 9.87 7.15 2.48
N ARG A 140 8.82 7.47 3.24
CA ARG A 140 8.76 7.36 4.70
C ARG A 140 7.41 6.75 5.11
N ASN A 141 7.45 5.60 5.78
CA ASN A 141 6.26 4.94 6.32
C ASN A 141 5.61 5.78 7.42
N ALA A 142 6.40 6.48 8.24
CA ALA A 142 5.90 7.37 9.29
C ALA A 142 4.84 8.37 8.77
N GLY A 143 4.94 8.81 7.51
CA GLY A 143 3.95 9.70 6.91
C GLY A 143 2.59 9.01 6.72
N TYR A 144 2.57 7.75 6.29
CA TYR A 144 1.33 6.98 6.15
C TYR A 144 0.75 6.52 7.48
N THR A 145 1.60 6.31 8.49
CA THR A 145 1.16 6.19 9.89
C THR A 145 0.44 7.45 10.36
N CYS A 146 0.99 8.63 10.07
CA CYS A 146 0.31 9.89 10.38
C CYS A 146 -1.03 10.02 9.66
N LEU A 147 -1.12 9.58 8.39
CA LEU A 147 -2.39 9.59 7.65
C LEU A 147 -3.46 8.68 8.28
N SER A 148 -3.11 7.52 8.82
CA SER A 148 -4.10 6.66 9.50
C SER A 148 -4.68 7.33 10.75
N VAL A 149 -3.83 8.02 11.51
CA VAL A 149 -4.22 8.80 12.71
C VAL A 149 -5.13 9.96 12.34
N ILE A 150 -4.83 10.67 11.24
CA ILE A 150 -5.67 11.75 10.72
C ILE A 150 -7.07 11.22 10.39
N VAL A 151 -7.14 10.10 9.65
CA VAL A 151 -8.42 9.47 9.29
C VAL A 151 -9.20 9.09 10.55
N GLU A 152 -8.56 8.45 11.53
CA GLU A 152 -9.19 8.07 12.80
C GLU A 152 -9.73 9.29 13.56
N ARG A 153 -8.95 10.38 13.68
CA ARG A 153 -9.38 11.61 14.37
C ARG A 153 -10.56 12.28 13.67
N ILE A 154 -10.58 12.31 12.34
CA ILE A 154 -11.68 12.89 11.57
C ILE A 154 -12.94 12.02 11.66
N ALA A 155 -12.77 10.69 11.58
CA ALA A 155 -13.88 9.75 11.56
C ALA A 155 -14.51 9.55 12.94
N GLY A 156 -13.73 9.72 14.01
CA GLY A 156 -14.17 9.43 15.38
C GLY A 156 -14.35 7.93 15.65
N GLU A 157 -13.77 7.07 14.82
CA GLU A 157 -13.77 5.61 14.95
C GLU A 157 -12.39 5.05 14.58
N PRO A 158 -12.03 3.84 15.06
CA PRO A 158 -10.73 3.25 14.76
C PRO A 158 -10.46 3.17 13.25
N PHE A 159 -9.24 3.51 12.82
CA PHE A 159 -8.87 3.48 11.40
C PHE A 159 -9.20 2.15 10.68
N PRO A 160 -8.95 0.97 11.27
CA PRO A 160 -9.40 -0.31 10.72
C PRO A 160 -10.91 -0.41 10.44
N ASP A 161 -11.73 0.16 11.33
CA ASP A 161 -13.19 0.11 11.23
C ASP A 161 -13.68 1.06 10.13
N PHE A 162 -13.06 2.24 10.00
CA PHE A 162 -13.32 3.16 8.89
C PHE A 162 -12.99 2.50 7.55
N ALA A 163 -11.80 1.91 7.40
CA ALA A 163 -11.42 1.24 6.15
C ALA A 163 -12.34 0.05 5.85
N ARG A 164 -12.74 -0.73 6.86
CA ARG A 164 -13.70 -1.83 6.68
C ARG A 164 -15.04 -1.32 6.14
N SER A 165 -15.65 -0.34 6.82
CA SER A 165 -17.00 0.14 6.48
C SER A 165 -17.06 0.97 5.21
N ARG A 166 -15.98 1.69 4.86
CA ARG A 166 -15.94 2.61 3.71
C ARG A 166 -15.33 2.01 2.46
N LEU A 167 -14.48 0.98 2.59
CA LEU A 167 -13.76 0.37 1.47
C LEU A 167 -14.06 -1.12 1.35
N PHE A 168 -13.74 -1.91 2.36
CA PHE A 168 -13.72 -3.37 2.20
C PHE A 168 -15.12 -3.98 2.06
N GLU A 169 -16.07 -3.59 2.91
CA GLU A 169 -17.45 -4.10 2.85
C GLU A 169 -18.18 -3.67 1.56
N PRO A 170 -18.16 -2.38 1.15
CA PRO A 170 -18.83 -1.94 -0.09
C PRO A 170 -18.27 -2.62 -1.35
N LEU A 171 -16.96 -2.92 -1.37
CA LEU A 171 -16.30 -3.55 -2.52
C LEU A 171 -16.31 -5.08 -2.45
N GLY A 172 -16.96 -5.67 -1.45
CA GLY A 172 -17.03 -7.12 -1.28
C GLY A 172 -15.66 -7.77 -1.00
N MET A 173 -14.70 -7.03 -0.45
CA MET A 173 -13.36 -7.50 -0.06
C MET A 173 -13.42 -8.18 1.32
N THR A 174 -14.21 -9.23 1.45
CA THR A 174 -14.60 -9.84 2.74
C THR A 174 -13.46 -10.56 3.47
N ALA A 175 -12.36 -10.85 2.78
CA ALA A 175 -11.18 -11.46 3.36
C ALA A 175 -10.06 -10.43 3.63
N THR A 176 -10.30 -9.14 3.34
CA THR A 176 -9.35 -8.06 3.59
C THR A 176 -9.60 -7.37 4.94
N ARG A 177 -8.54 -7.15 5.71
CA ARG A 177 -8.62 -6.51 7.03
C ARG A 177 -7.28 -5.94 7.47
N TYR A 178 -7.31 -4.93 8.34
CA TYR A 178 -6.18 -4.67 9.21
C TYR A 178 -6.12 -5.73 10.31
N TRP A 179 -4.91 -6.19 10.66
CA TRP A 179 -4.75 -7.23 11.67
C TRP A 179 -4.05 -6.69 12.93
N PRO A 180 -4.63 -6.84 14.13
CA PRO A 180 -4.21 -6.11 15.31
C PRO A 180 -2.98 -6.69 16.04
N GLY A 181 -2.53 -7.89 15.69
CA GLY A 181 -1.47 -8.56 16.46
C GLY A 181 -0.72 -9.63 15.69
N PRO A 182 0.47 -10.03 16.17
CA PRO A 182 1.25 -11.06 15.50
C PRO A 182 0.62 -12.45 15.62
N GLU A 183 -0.14 -12.69 16.69
CA GLU A 183 -0.81 -13.96 16.96
C GLU A 183 -2.19 -13.74 17.60
N PRO A 184 -3.18 -14.61 17.31
CA PRO A 184 -3.11 -15.63 16.26
C PRO A 184 -3.00 -14.98 14.87
N PHE A 185 -2.54 -15.73 13.87
CA PHE A 185 -2.58 -15.26 12.49
C PHE A 185 -4.03 -15.02 12.03
N PRO A 186 -4.26 -14.12 11.06
CA PRO A 186 -5.59 -13.96 10.49
C PRO A 186 -6.10 -15.27 9.89
N PRO A 187 -7.42 -15.54 9.90
CA PRO A 187 -8.00 -16.71 9.24
C PRO A 187 -7.55 -16.82 7.78
N GLY A 188 -7.12 -18.02 7.36
CA GLY A 188 -6.64 -18.28 5.99
C GLY A 188 -5.22 -17.80 5.68
N ALA A 189 -4.55 -17.15 6.64
CA ALA A 189 -3.13 -16.89 6.53
C ALA A 189 -2.33 -18.18 6.70
N THR A 190 -1.27 -18.33 5.91
CA THR A 190 -0.24 -19.32 6.25
C THR A 190 0.65 -18.72 7.33
N PRO A 191 0.80 -19.38 8.49
CA PRO A 191 1.86 -19.06 9.43
C PRO A 191 3.21 -19.27 8.73
N THR A 192 3.88 -18.18 8.40
CA THR A 192 5.28 -18.24 7.96
C THR A 192 6.17 -18.03 9.17
N GLU A 193 7.27 -18.76 9.28
CA GLU A 193 8.30 -18.49 10.31
C GLU A 193 8.82 -17.03 10.25
N LEU A 194 8.69 -16.41 9.07
CA LEU A 194 9.24 -15.11 8.75
C LEU A 194 8.28 -13.95 9.13
N GLY A 195 6.97 -14.20 9.16
CA GLY A 195 5.90 -13.20 9.36
C GLY A 195 5.63 -12.79 10.81
N SER A 196 6.46 -13.26 11.75
CA SER A 196 6.40 -12.84 13.15
C SER A 196 7.45 -11.77 13.44
N PRO A 197 7.07 -10.60 13.98
CA PRO A 197 5.70 -10.15 14.28
C PRO A 197 4.99 -9.49 13.07
N ALA A 198 3.65 -9.52 13.06
CA ALA A 198 2.81 -8.72 12.16
C ALA A 198 3.22 -7.23 12.20
N PRO A 199 2.96 -6.47 11.12
CA PRO A 199 3.09 -5.02 11.16
C PRO A 199 2.06 -4.52 12.16
N LEU A 200 2.55 -4.03 13.31
CA LEU A 200 1.71 -3.43 14.35
C LEU A 200 1.42 -1.95 14.02
N SER A 201 2.08 -1.42 13.00
CA SER A 201 1.81 -0.15 12.38
C SER A 201 0.61 -0.21 11.44
N LEU A 202 -0.22 0.82 11.48
CA LEU A 202 -1.37 0.98 10.59
C LEU A 202 -1.14 2.19 9.69
N GLY A 203 -1.61 2.08 8.46
CA GLY A 203 -1.55 3.17 7.48
C GLY A 203 -0.45 2.94 6.44
N ASP A 204 0.78 2.78 6.91
CA ASP A 204 1.93 2.40 6.08
C ASP A 204 1.90 0.93 5.65
N CYS A 205 1.30 0.10 6.51
CA CYS A 205 1.25 -1.35 6.46
C CYS A 205 -0.04 -1.85 7.15
N GLY A 206 -0.06 -3.13 7.52
CA GLY A 206 -1.08 -3.73 8.39
C GLY A 206 -2.25 -4.39 7.67
N VAL A 207 -2.42 -4.18 6.35
CA VAL A 207 -3.46 -4.87 5.57
C VAL A 207 -3.05 -6.30 5.28
N TRP A 208 -3.97 -7.22 5.58
CA TRP A 208 -3.95 -8.60 5.16
C TRP A 208 -5.06 -8.80 4.14
N SER A 209 -4.74 -9.41 3.01
CA SER A 209 -5.67 -9.52 1.88
C SER A 209 -5.41 -10.80 1.06
N THR A 210 -6.24 -11.00 0.05
CA THR A 210 -6.18 -12.13 -0.88
C THR A 210 -5.95 -11.61 -2.30
N ALA A 211 -5.46 -12.45 -3.21
CA ALA A 211 -5.33 -12.05 -4.61
C ALA A 211 -6.69 -11.66 -5.22
N ALA A 212 -7.77 -12.30 -4.79
CA ALA A 212 -9.12 -12.01 -5.28
C ALA A 212 -9.66 -10.67 -4.77
N ASP A 213 -9.41 -10.32 -3.51
CA ASP A 213 -9.84 -9.03 -2.96
C ASP A 213 -9.01 -7.88 -3.51
N LEU A 214 -7.70 -8.05 -3.66
CA LEU A 214 -6.87 -7.05 -4.35
C LEU A 214 -7.24 -6.90 -5.83
N MET A 215 -7.75 -7.97 -6.45
CA MET A 215 -8.32 -7.84 -7.79
C MET A 215 -9.56 -6.94 -7.73
N ARG A 216 -10.54 -7.22 -6.85
CA ARG A 216 -11.73 -6.37 -6.65
C ARG A 216 -11.36 -4.90 -6.39
N TRP A 217 -10.34 -4.65 -5.57
CA TRP A 217 -9.78 -3.31 -5.36
C TRP A 217 -9.38 -2.64 -6.68
N ASN A 218 -8.66 -3.34 -7.55
CA ASN A 218 -8.29 -2.80 -8.85
C ASN A 218 -9.49 -2.58 -9.78
N GLU A 219 -10.51 -3.44 -9.73
CA GLU A 219 -11.75 -3.27 -10.52
C GLU A 219 -12.52 -2.04 -10.06
N ALA A 220 -12.65 -1.85 -8.74
CA ALA A 220 -13.32 -0.71 -8.14
C ALA A 220 -12.70 0.62 -8.56
N LEU A 221 -11.37 0.68 -8.64
CA LEU A 221 -10.64 1.86 -9.12
C LEU A 221 -10.72 2.05 -10.64
N ALA A 222 -10.83 0.97 -11.41
CA ALA A 222 -11.03 1.06 -12.86
C ALA A 222 -12.44 1.56 -13.22
N ASN A 223 -13.42 1.32 -12.35
CA ASN A 223 -14.82 1.69 -12.54
C ASN A 223 -15.24 2.93 -11.72
N ASP A 224 -14.33 3.50 -10.94
CA ASP A 224 -14.56 4.60 -10.02
C ASP A 224 -15.73 4.38 -9.03
N GLU A 225 -15.85 3.16 -8.50
CA GLU A 225 -16.95 2.77 -7.59
C GLU A 225 -16.95 3.56 -6.27
N LEU A 226 -15.80 4.10 -5.87
CA LEU A 226 -15.65 4.94 -4.68
C LEU A 226 -15.67 6.45 -4.99
N GLY A 227 -15.68 6.83 -6.27
CA GLY A 227 -15.61 8.22 -6.69
C GLY A 227 -14.28 8.92 -6.41
N VAL A 228 -13.19 8.20 -6.13
CA VAL A 228 -11.88 8.78 -5.74
C VAL A 228 -10.75 8.37 -6.68
N SER A 229 -11.05 7.68 -7.78
CA SER A 229 -10.04 7.09 -8.65
C SER A 229 -9.19 8.14 -9.34
N ASP A 230 -9.78 9.27 -9.73
CA ASP A 230 -9.02 10.41 -10.30
C ASP A 230 -7.91 10.90 -9.36
N LEU A 231 -8.18 10.97 -8.05
CA LEU A 231 -7.16 11.31 -7.06
C LEU A 231 -6.10 10.22 -6.98
N LEU A 232 -6.51 8.95 -6.83
CA LEU A 232 -5.60 7.80 -6.70
C LEU A 232 -4.77 7.52 -7.97
N HIS A 233 -5.12 8.14 -9.09
CA HIS A 233 -4.40 8.06 -10.37
C HIS A 233 -3.52 9.30 -10.64
N THR A 234 -3.57 10.31 -9.78
CA THR A 234 -2.85 11.57 -10.00
C THR A 234 -1.48 11.53 -9.33
N ALA A 235 -0.43 11.74 -10.13
CA ALA A 235 0.92 11.94 -9.62
C ALA A 235 1.03 13.23 -8.78
N GLY A 236 1.80 13.15 -7.70
CA GLY A 236 2.15 14.30 -6.88
C GLY A 236 3.18 15.22 -7.57
N ARG A 237 3.44 16.35 -6.93
CA ARG A 237 4.48 17.31 -7.32
C ARG A 237 5.24 17.79 -6.09
N LEU A 238 6.50 18.17 -6.28
CA LEU A 238 7.21 19.04 -5.35
C LEU A 238 6.56 20.43 -5.35
N ASP A 239 6.87 21.24 -4.33
CA ASP A 239 6.31 22.59 -4.19
C ASP A 239 6.78 23.56 -5.31
N ASP A 240 7.90 23.26 -5.96
CA ASP A 240 8.37 23.97 -7.15
C ASP A 240 7.69 23.53 -8.47
N GLY A 241 6.75 22.57 -8.39
CA GLY A 241 6.01 22.04 -9.52
C GLY A 241 6.63 20.81 -10.19
N THR A 242 7.82 20.39 -9.79
CA THR A 242 8.50 19.19 -10.33
C THR A 242 7.60 17.96 -10.18
N PRO A 243 7.28 17.22 -11.27
CA PRO A 243 6.42 16.05 -11.21
C PRO A 243 7.11 14.88 -10.50
N LEU A 244 6.34 14.12 -9.72
CA LEU A 244 6.79 12.91 -9.05
C LEU A 244 6.32 11.66 -9.78
N PRO A 245 7.09 10.56 -9.75
CA PRO A 245 6.62 9.26 -10.22
C PRO A 245 5.72 8.55 -9.18
N TYR A 246 5.11 9.29 -8.25
CA TYR A 246 4.36 8.75 -7.12
C TYR A 246 3.19 9.67 -6.77
N GLY A 247 2.07 9.09 -6.36
CA GLY A 247 0.89 9.81 -5.89
C GLY A 247 -0.05 8.87 -5.15
N TRP A 248 -0.67 9.33 -4.06
CA TRP A 248 -1.77 8.62 -3.43
C TRP A 248 -1.57 7.11 -3.20
N GLY A 249 -0.39 6.73 -2.69
CA GLY A 249 -0.10 5.35 -2.32
C GLY A 249 0.31 4.46 -3.49
N VAL A 250 0.53 5.01 -4.70
CA VAL A 250 1.01 4.28 -5.88
C VAL A 250 2.16 4.99 -6.57
N ASP A 251 3.03 4.20 -7.19
CA ASP A 251 3.87 4.69 -8.28
C ASP A 251 2.98 5.02 -9.48
N VAL A 252 3.20 6.19 -10.08
CA VAL A 252 2.53 6.66 -11.30
C VAL A 252 3.56 6.76 -12.41
N LEU A 253 3.59 5.72 -13.25
CA LEU A 253 4.67 5.47 -14.20
C LEU A 253 4.14 5.32 -15.63
N THR A 254 5.07 5.18 -16.57
CA THR A 254 4.79 4.75 -17.94
C THR A 254 5.64 3.52 -18.26
N ARG A 255 5.05 2.52 -18.93
CA ARG A 255 5.75 1.33 -19.42
C ARG A 255 5.31 1.03 -20.84
N ALA A 256 6.28 0.89 -21.75
CA ALA A 256 6.04 0.70 -23.18
C ALA A 256 5.05 1.74 -23.78
N GLY A 257 5.08 2.98 -23.29
CA GLY A 257 4.19 4.06 -23.72
C GLY A 257 2.80 4.08 -23.07
N PHE A 258 2.48 3.12 -22.19
CA PHE A 258 1.20 3.05 -21.50
C PHE A 258 1.29 3.50 -20.04
N PRO A 259 0.28 4.23 -19.52
CA PRO A 259 0.18 4.55 -18.10
C PRO A 259 0.14 3.29 -17.23
N LEU A 260 0.92 3.28 -16.16
CA LEU A 260 1.04 2.17 -15.23
C LEU A 260 0.96 2.72 -13.80
N HIS A 261 -0.04 2.28 -13.04
CA HIS A 261 -0.11 2.52 -11.60
C HIS A 261 0.26 1.24 -10.89
N ARG A 262 1.22 1.28 -9.96
CA ARG A 262 1.62 0.07 -9.23
C ARG A 262 2.08 0.37 -7.82
N HIS A 263 2.14 -0.66 -6.99
CA HIS A 263 2.87 -0.58 -5.72
C HIS A 263 3.33 -1.97 -5.32
N GLY A 264 4.56 -2.02 -4.78
CA GLY A 264 5.14 -3.22 -4.20
C GLY A 264 4.97 -3.29 -2.68
N GLY A 265 5.17 -4.46 -2.13
CA GLY A 265 5.15 -4.70 -0.71
C GLY A 265 6.10 -5.83 -0.35
N LEU A 266 6.91 -5.62 0.67
CA LEU A 266 7.74 -6.64 1.28
C LEU A 266 7.52 -6.64 2.79
N TRP A 267 7.12 -7.78 3.33
CA TRP A 267 7.04 -8.00 4.77
C TRP A 267 7.50 -9.40 5.13
N ALA A 268 8.72 -9.49 5.64
CA ALA A 268 9.16 -10.65 6.41
C ALA A 268 8.84 -11.99 5.71
N GLY A 269 9.41 -12.18 4.51
CA GLY A 269 9.19 -13.37 3.68
C GLY A 269 7.89 -13.38 2.88
N LEU A 270 7.08 -12.32 2.96
CA LEU A 270 5.93 -12.08 2.10
C LEU A 270 6.24 -10.96 1.14
N SER A 271 5.94 -11.15 -0.15
CA SER A 271 5.96 -10.08 -1.13
C SER A 271 4.62 -9.98 -1.84
N ALA A 272 4.17 -8.75 -2.08
CA ALA A 272 2.99 -8.44 -2.85
C ALA A 272 3.32 -7.40 -3.92
N GLN A 273 2.74 -7.55 -5.10
CA GLN A 273 2.82 -6.58 -6.19
C GLN A 273 1.42 -6.40 -6.76
N VAL A 274 0.98 -5.16 -6.87
CA VAL A 274 -0.29 -4.82 -7.54
C VAL A 274 -0.03 -3.81 -8.63
N ALA A 275 -0.69 -3.97 -9.76
CA ALA A 275 -0.60 -3.03 -10.87
C ALA A 275 -1.93 -2.87 -11.60
N ARG A 276 -2.13 -1.67 -12.16
CA ARG A 276 -3.24 -1.30 -13.02
C ARG A 276 -2.69 -0.63 -14.28
N LEU A 277 -3.26 -1.01 -15.42
CA LEU A 277 -3.01 -0.46 -16.74
C LEU A 277 -4.34 0.14 -17.22
N PRO A 278 -4.62 1.43 -16.92
CA PRO A 278 -5.92 2.03 -17.19
C PRO A 278 -6.33 1.98 -18.66
N ALA A 279 -5.38 2.20 -19.57
CA ALA A 279 -5.63 2.20 -21.02
C ALA A 279 -6.10 0.82 -21.54
N GLN A 280 -5.63 -0.26 -20.94
CA GLN A 280 -6.00 -1.64 -21.28
C GLN A 280 -7.18 -2.17 -20.45
N ARG A 281 -7.67 -1.39 -19.47
CA ARG A 281 -8.57 -1.89 -18.41
C ARG A 281 -8.04 -3.20 -17.80
N ALA A 282 -6.73 -3.27 -17.61
CA ALA A 282 -6.05 -4.47 -17.15
C ALA A 282 -5.46 -4.29 -15.74
N ALA A 283 -5.40 -5.40 -15.00
CA ALA A 283 -4.91 -5.42 -13.63
C ALA A 283 -4.12 -6.68 -13.34
N MET A 284 -3.17 -6.56 -12.43
CA MET A 284 -2.28 -7.63 -11.98
C MET A 284 -2.18 -7.59 -10.46
N VAL A 285 -2.21 -8.78 -9.87
CA VAL A 285 -1.86 -9.03 -8.48
C VAL A 285 -0.88 -10.20 -8.44
N VAL A 286 0.21 -10.05 -7.70
CA VAL A 286 1.12 -11.15 -7.34
C VAL A 286 1.26 -11.14 -5.83
N ILE A 287 1.08 -12.27 -5.19
CA ILE A 287 1.42 -12.45 -3.78
C ILE A 287 2.26 -13.71 -3.67
N ALA A 288 3.41 -13.62 -3.01
CA ALA A 288 4.35 -14.71 -2.87
C ALA A 288 4.85 -14.84 -1.43
N LEU A 289 5.06 -16.09 -0.99
CA LEU A 289 5.98 -16.39 0.09
C LEU A 289 7.38 -16.37 -0.53
N ASP A 290 8.03 -15.22 -0.45
CA ASP A 290 9.31 -14.96 -1.11
C ASP A 290 10.23 -14.17 -0.18
N HIS A 291 11.48 -14.62 -0.09
CA HIS A 291 12.51 -13.95 0.69
C HIS A 291 13.08 -12.71 -0.01
N THR A 292 12.77 -12.50 -1.30
CA THR A 292 13.31 -11.37 -2.07
C THR A 292 12.25 -10.64 -2.88
N GLU A 293 12.16 -9.32 -2.69
CA GLU A 293 11.28 -8.47 -3.51
C GLU A 293 11.65 -8.49 -5.00
N ALA A 294 12.94 -8.62 -5.31
CA ALA A 294 13.44 -8.61 -6.69
C ALA A 294 12.86 -9.72 -7.57
N ARG A 295 12.68 -10.94 -7.03
CA ARG A 295 12.09 -12.06 -7.79
C ARG A 295 10.60 -11.81 -8.06
N THR A 296 9.85 -11.39 -7.04
CA THR A 296 8.44 -11.03 -7.21
C THR A 296 8.26 -9.85 -8.16
N GLN A 297 9.14 -8.85 -8.11
CA GLN A 297 9.14 -7.70 -9.03
C GLN A 297 9.40 -8.13 -10.48
N LYS A 298 10.38 -9.02 -10.72
CA LYS A 298 10.68 -9.54 -12.06
C LYS A 298 9.49 -10.30 -12.66
N LEU A 299 8.80 -11.12 -11.84
CA LEU A 299 7.57 -11.78 -12.26
C LEU A 299 6.49 -10.75 -12.61
N ALA A 300 6.25 -9.77 -11.73
CA ALA A 300 5.27 -8.71 -11.95
C ALA A 300 5.54 -7.94 -13.24
N ASP A 301 6.80 -7.55 -13.47
CA ASP A 301 7.23 -6.86 -14.68
C ASP A 301 6.93 -7.66 -15.95
N SER A 302 7.20 -8.97 -15.94
CA SER A 302 6.92 -9.86 -17.08
C SER A 302 5.42 -10.04 -17.34
N LEU A 303 4.61 -10.08 -16.27
CA LEU A 303 3.15 -10.18 -16.36
C LEU A 303 2.54 -8.87 -16.88
N ILE A 304 3.06 -7.72 -16.46
CA ILE A 304 2.64 -6.41 -16.98
C ILE A 304 2.94 -6.32 -18.48
N ASP A 305 4.12 -6.77 -18.94
CA ASP A 305 4.45 -6.80 -20.37
C ASP A 305 3.50 -7.70 -21.17
N GLU A 306 3.10 -8.85 -20.63
CA GLU A 306 2.09 -9.73 -21.25
C GLU A 306 0.70 -9.07 -21.30
N LEU A 307 0.32 -8.27 -20.30
CA LEU A 307 -0.95 -7.53 -20.30
C LEU A 307 -0.93 -6.37 -21.31
N ILE A 308 0.21 -5.72 -21.49
CA ILE A 308 0.39 -4.64 -22.48
C ILE A 308 0.33 -5.17 -23.91
N ALA A 309 0.91 -6.36 -24.16
CA ALA A 309 1.01 -6.94 -25.50
C ALA A 309 -0.33 -7.48 -26.07
N ARG A 310 -1.41 -7.46 -25.27
CA ARG A 310 -2.75 -7.94 -25.62
C ARG A 310 -3.67 -6.79 -25.98
#